data_AF-A0A0T7GPV3-F1
#
_entry.id   AF-A0A0T7GPV3-F1
#
_cell.length_a   1.000
_cell.length_b   1.000
_cell.length_c   1.000
_cell.angle_alpha   90.00
_cell.angle_beta   90.00
_cell.angle_gamma   90.00
#
_symmetry.space_group_name_H-M   'P 1'
#
loop_
_entity.id
_entity.type
_entity.pdbx_description
1 polymer ?
#
loop_
_entity_poly.entity_id
_entity_poly.type
_entity_poly.pdbx_seq_one_letter_code
_entity_poly.pdbx_strand_id
1 'polypeptide(L)'
;MHQVCVGWGHCGSVQAGKYVHVTDFMPNSGTVTASQFAEWVLTAEGEADAPLAYRERWLSRLRDAFIKHMGADRVEAQRMRRH
;
A
#
# COMPACT_ATOMS: atom_id res chain seq x y z
N MET A 1 0.94 9.13 -2.08
CA MET A 1 1.15 7.88 -2.86
C MET A 1 2.48 7.88 -3.63
N HIS A 2 2.97 9.07 -4.02
CA HIS A 2 4.15 9.24 -4.87
C HIS A 2 5.42 8.47 -4.46
N GLN A 3 5.86 8.46 -3.19
CA GLN A 3 7.08 7.72 -2.82
C GLN A 3 6.96 6.21 -3.03
N VAL A 4 5.80 5.62 -2.73
CA VAL A 4 5.58 4.18 -2.86
C VAL A 4 5.45 3.79 -4.33
N CYS A 5 4.66 4.54 -5.11
CA CYS A 5 4.43 4.25 -6.53
C CYS A 5 5.59 4.69 -7.43
N VAL A 6 6.05 5.94 -7.33
CA VAL A 6 7.07 6.53 -8.21
C VAL A 6 8.49 6.33 -7.66
N GLY A 7 8.65 6.40 -6.34
CA GLY A 7 9.95 6.22 -5.71
C GLY A 7 10.38 4.76 -5.59
N TRP A 8 9.46 3.86 -5.24
CA TRP A 8 9.77 2.44 -4.98
C TRP A 8 9.19 1.47 -6.03
N GLY A 9 8.35 1.95 -6.95
CA GLY A 9 7.72 1.11 -7.97
C GLY A 9 6.60 0.20 -7.45
N HIS A 10 6.20 0.34 -6.18
CA HIS A 10 5.24 -0.54 -5.53
C HIS A 10 3.80 -0.01 -5.65
N CYS A 11 3.32 0.11 -6.89
CA CYS A 11 1.95 0.56 -7.16
C CYS A 11 1.02 -0.56 -7.58
N GLY A 12 1.57 -1.71 -7.98
CA GLY A 12 0.82 -2.78 -8.60
C GLY A 12 1.64 -3.57 -9.62
N SER A 13 1.30 -4.84 -9.76
CA SER A 13 1.90 -5.77 -10.73
C SER A 13 0.84 -6.41 -11.64
N VAL A 14 1.30 -7.07 -12.70
CA VAL A 14 0.43 -7.90 -13.54
C VAL A 14 0.27 -9.26 -12.88
N GLN A 15 -0.95 -9.59 -12.49
CA GLN A 15 -1.32 -10.85 -11.86
C GLN A 15 -2.35 -11.56 -12.72
N ALA A 16 -2.09 -12.82 -13.10
CA ALA A 16 -2.97 -13.63 -13.95
C ALA A 16 -3.44 -12.89 -15.24
N GLY A 17 -2.55 -12.11 -15.86
CA GLY A 17 -2.83 -11.35 -17.09
C GLY A 17 -3.61 -10.04 -16.91
N LYS A 18 -3.93 -9.66 -15.67
CA LYS A 18 -4.58 -8.38 -15.33
C LYS A 18 -3.65 -7.52 -14.48
N TYR A 19 -3.58 -6.23 -14.80
CA TYR A 19 -2.90 -5.27 -13.91
C TYR A 19 -3.74 -5.04 -12.65
N VAL A 20 -3.11 -5.22 -11.48
CA VAL A 20 -3.71 -4.99 -10.16
C VAL A 20 -2.98 -3.82 -9.53
N HIS A 21 -3.70 -2.76 -9.15
CA HIS A 21 -3.11 -1.56 -8.54
C HIS A 21 -3.52 -1.43 -7.07
N VAL A 22 -2.68 -0.84 -6.22
CA VAL A 22 -2.94 -0.66 -4.79
C VAL A 22 -4.26 0.09 -4.51
N THR A 23 -4.64 1.01 -5.39
CA THR A 23 -5.89 1.77 -5.25
C THR A 23 -7.14 0.92 -5.45
N ASP A 24 -7.04 -0.24 -6.10
CA ASP A 24 -8.16 -1.15 -6.31
C ASP A 24 -8.68 -1.72 -4.98
N PHE A 25 -7.83 -1.73 -3.94
CA PHE A 25 -8.17 -2.17 -2.59
C PHE A 25 -8.65 -1.03 -1.68
N MET A 26 -8.52 0.23 -2.10
CA MET A 26 -8.81 1.38 -1.25
C MET A 26 -10.31 1.70 -1.21
N PRO A 27 -10.93 1.79 -0.01
CA PRO A 27 -12.35 2.10 0.11
C PRO A 27 -12.66 3.52 -0.36
N ASN A 28 -13.93 3.76 -0.71
CA ASN A 28 -14.41 5.08 -1.12
C ASN A 28 -14.50 6.08 0.06
N SER A 29 -14.70 5.58 1.27
CA SER A 29 -14.89 6.36 2.50
C SER A 29 -14.45 5.55 3.72
N GLY A 30 -14.35 6.23 4.86
CA GLY A 30 -13.92 5.64 6.13
C GLY A 30 -12.41 5.73 6.35
N THR A 31 -11.95 5.08 7.41
CA THR A 31 -10.57 5.16 7.88
C THR A 31 -9.71 4.08 7.25
N VAL A 32 -8.54 4.47 6.74
CA VAL A 32 -7.46 3.57 6.30
C VAL A 32 -6.31 3.66 7.29
N THR A 33 -5.82 2.50 7.71
CA THR A 33 -4.63 2.39 8.56
C THR A 33 -3.36 2.13 7.73
N ALA A 34 -2.21 2.54 8.26
CA ALA A 34 -0.90 2.26 7.67
C ALA A 34 -0.68 0.76 7.45
N SER A 35 -1.15 -0.08 8.38
CA SER A 35 -1.06 -1.54 8.26
C SER A 35 -1.90 -2.08 7.12
N GLN A 36 -3.16 -1.63 6.97
CA GLN A 36 -4.01 -2.05 5.85
C GLN A 36 -3.41 -1.62 4.51
N PHE A 37 -2.93 -0.38 4.42
CA PHE A 37 -2.26 0.10 3.22
C PHE A 37 -1.05 -0.75 2.85
N ALA A 38 -0.21 -1.10 3.82
CA ALA A 38 0.97 -1.93 3.58
C ALA A 38 0.61 -3.33 3.05
N GLU A 39 -0.44 -3.96 3.58
CA GLU A 39 -0.94 -5.24 3.07
C GLU A 39 -1.49 -5.12 1.65
N TRP A 40 -2.21 -4.04 1.34
CA TRP A 40 -2.71 -3.80 -0.02
C TRP A 40 -1.59 -3.62 -1.03
N VAL A 41 -0.52 -2.93 -0.65
CA VAL A 41 0.66 -2.78 -1.52
C VAL A 41 1.26 -4.16 -1.82
N LEU A 42 1.58 -4.96 -0.81
CA LEU A 42 2.15 -6.30 -1.04
C LEU A 42 1.19 -7.20 -1.85
N THR A 43 -0.12 -7.08 -1.61
CA THR A 43 -1.13 -7.81 -2.38
C THR A 43 -1.15 -7.36 -3.83
N ALA A 44 -1.11 -6.06 -4.10
CA ALA A 44 -1.07 -5.51 -5.45
C ALA A 44 0.20 -5.90 -6.22
N GLU A 45 1.31 -6.13 -5.51
CA GLU A 45 2.58 -6.58 -6.07
C GLU A 45 2.61 -8.09 -6.33
N GLY A 46 1.64 -8.86 -5.83
CA GLY A 46 1.62 -10.32 -5.94
C GLY A 46 2.52 -11.00 -4.90
N GLU A 47 2.86 -10.31 -3.83
CA GLU A 47 3.77 -10.76 -2.76
C GLU A 47 3.04 -11.10 -1.45
N ALA A 48 1.72 -11.29 -1.51
CA ALA A 48 0.91 -11.67 -0.35
C ALA A 48 1.38 -12.98 0.31
N ASP A 49 1.86 -13.93 -0.49
CA ASP A 49 2.34 -15.24 -0.05
C ASP A 49 3.87 -15.33 0.06
N ALA A 50 4.58 -14.20 -0.03
CA ALA A 50 6.04 -14.19 0.11
C ALA A 50 6.46 -14.66 1.53
N PRO A 51 7.70 -15.15 1.71
CA PRO A 51 8.18 -15.62 3.01
C PRO A 51 8.00 -14.58 4.12
N LEU A 52 7.63 -15.03 5.33
CA LEU A 52 7.25 -14.14 6.44
C LEU A 52 8.29 -13.05 6.72
N ALA A 53 9.58 -13.40 6.81
CA ALA A 53 10.65 -12.43 7.07
C ALA A 53 10.78 -11.36 5.97
N TYR A 54 10.51 -11.72 4.71
CA TYR A 54 10.45 -10.76 3.61
C TYR A 54 9.26 -9.82 3.75
N ARG A 55 8.07 -10.39 4.02
CA ARG A 55 6.84 -9.61 4.22
C ARG A 55 6.95 -8.66 5.39
N GLU A 56 7.40 -9.11 6.56
CA GLU A 56 7.54 -8.26 7.75
C GLU A 56 8.43 -7.05 7.51
N ARG A 57 9.56 -7.25 6.81
CA ARG A 57 10.47 -6.17 6.43
C ARG A 57 9.78 -5.11 5.57
N TRP A 58 9.01 -5.54 4.57
CA TRP A 58 8.30 -4.62 3.68
C TRP A 58 7.10 -3.97 4.33
N LEU A 59 6.31 -4.72 5.10
CA LEU A 59 5.19 -4.20 5.87
C LEU A 59 5.65 -3.07 6.81
N SER A 60 6.76 -3.25 7.52
CA SER A 60 7.33 -2.20 8.38
C SER A 60 7.67 -0.94 7.56
N ARG A 61 8.39 -1.10 6.44
CA ARG A 61 8.81 0.04 5.59
C ARG A 61 7.64 0.78 4.96
N LEU A 62 6.62 0.05 4.53
CA LEU A 62 5.41 0.61 3.93
C LEU A 62 4.57 1.36 4.97
N ARG A 63 4.48 0.84 6.20
CA ARG A 63 3.84 1.54 7.33
C ARG A 63 4.56 2.85 7.66
N ASP A 64 5.88 2.80 7.79
CA ASP A 64 6.70 4.00 8.08
C ASP A 64 6.57 5.05 6.98
N ALA A 65 6.59 4.61 5.71
CA ALA A 65 6.36 5.50 4.57
C ALA A 65 4.97 6.12 4.62
N PHE A 66 3.93 5.34 4.90
CA PHE A 66 2.58 5.84 5.05
C PHE A 66 2.51 6.93 6.13
N ILE A 67 3.00 6.64 7.33
CA ILE A 67 2.97 7.59 8.46
C ILE A 67 3.74 8.87 8.11
N LYS A 68 4.93 8.73 7.51
CA LYS A 68 5.75 9.87 7.09
C LYS A 68 5.03 10.80 6.10
N HIS A 69 4.31 10.24 5.13
CA HIS A 69 3.65 11.01 4.07
C HIS A 69 2.27 11.51 4.45
N MET A 70 1.53 10.73 5.23
CA MET A 70 0.17 11.04 5.65
C MET A 70 0.13 11.84 6.96
N GLY A 71 1.23 11.85 7.72
CA GLY A 71 1.35 12.50 9.03
C GLY A 71 0.66 11.74 10.17
N ALA A 72 0.09 10.57 9.91
CA ALA A 72 -0.63 9.75 10.88
C ALA A 72 -0.65 8.27 10.47
N ASP A 73 -0.86 7.38 11.44
CA ASP A 73 -1.05 5.94 11.23
C ASP A 73 -2.45 5.60 10.72
N ARG A 74 -3.39 6.54 10.80
CA ARG A 74 -4.78 6.43 10.38
C ARG A 74 -5.22 7.71 9.69
N VAL A 75 -5.82 7.59 8.52
CA VAL A 75 -6.37 8.73 7.77
C VAL A 75 -7.67 8.38 7.10
N GLU A 76 -8.47 9.39 6.79
CA GLU A 76 -9.65 9.22 5.95
C GLU A 76 -9.25 8.82 4.52
N ALA A 77 -9.90 7.80 3.96
CA ALA A 77 -9.62 7.26 2.63
C ALA A 77 -9.63 8.34 1.53
N GLN A 78 -10.49 9.35 1.70
CA GLN A 78 -10.60 10.49 0.80
C GLN A 78 -9.32 11.32 0.71
N ARG A 79 -8.53 11.41 1.78
CA ARG A 79 -7.23 12.11 1.76
C ARG A 79 -6.23 11.40 0.88
N MET A 80 -6.25 10.07 0.86
CA MET A 80 -5.31 9.29 0.06
C MET A 80 -5.56 9.43 -1.45
N ARG A 81 -6.79 9.72 -1.88
CA ARG A 81 -7.14 9.91 -3.30
C ARG A 81 -6.74 11.28 -3.87
N ARG A 82 -6.28 12.21 -3.03
CA ARG A 82 -5.87 13.57 -3.42
C ARG A 82 -4.33 13.73 -3.47
N HIS A 83 -3.57 12.65 -3.27
CA HIS A 83 -2.09 12.58 -3.17
C HIS A 83 -1.52 11.38 -3.95
#